data_AF-A0AAV0DD32-F1
#
_entry.id   AF-A0AAV0DD32-F1
#
_cell.length_a   1.000
_cell.length_b   1.000
_cell.length_c   1.000
_cell.angle_alpha   90.00
_cell.angle_beta   90.00
_cell.angle_gamma   90.00
#
_symmetry.space_group_name_H-M   'P 1'
#
loop_
_entity.id
_entity.type
_entity.pdbx_description
1 polymer ?
#
loop_
_entity_poly.entity_id
_entity_poly.type
_entity_poly.pdbx_seq_one_letter_code
_entity_poly.pdbx_strand_id
1 'polypeptide(L)'
;MHDEESYRRRRRVVGFIVQSTHELQVPPIVKYSALCLFTDRFYSSISRKGLDKVHWLLDPISESNLQLFALASIWISSKIHSSPPLSFKTLKSLGDKSGDKLLCRSYC
;
A
#
# COMPACT_ATOMS: atom_id res chain seq x y z
N MET A 1 -16.05 6.51 -16.36
CA MET A 1 -15.90 7.29 -15.11
C MET A 1 -15.27 6.48 -13.97
N HIS A 2 -15.43 5.14 -13.93
CA HIS A 2 -14.74 4.26 -12.96
C HIS A 2 -13.20 4.23 -13.08
N ASP A 3 -12.66 4.37 -14.30
CA ASP A 3 -11.21 4.28 -14.53
C ASP A 3 -10.41 5.41 -13.89
N GLU A 4 -10.95 6.62 -13.85
CA GLU A 4 -10.23 7.80 -13.32
C GLU A 4 -10.09 7.75 -11.79
N GLU A 5 -11.09 7.23 -11.09
CA GLU A 5 -11.01 6.99 -9.65
C GLU A 5 -9.98 5.90 -9.33
N SER A 6 -9.97 4.83 -10.14
CA SER A 6 -8.99 3.75 -10.04
C SER A 6 -7.56 4.25 -10.27
N TYR A 7 -7.36 5.13 -11.26
CA TYR A 7 -6.07 5.76 -11.54
C TYR A 7 -5.61 6.69 -10.40
N ARG A 8 -6.49 7.55 -9.89
CA ARG A 8 -6.19 8.41 -8.73
C ARG A 8 -5.83 7.61 -7.50
N ARG A 9 -6.54 6.51 -7.25
CA ARG A 9 -6.28 5.59 -6.15
C ARG A 9 -4.92 4.91 -6.32
N ARG A 10 -4.62 4.40 -7.51
CA ARG A 10 -3.31 3.82 -7.83
C ARG A 10 -2.19 4.83 -7.62
N ARG A 11 -2.36 6.07 -8.07
CA ARG A 11 -1.39 7.16 -7.88
C ARG A 11 -1.15 7.46 -6.40
N ARG A 12 -2.21 7.53 -5.59
CA ARG A 12 -2.11 7.72 -4.13
C ARG A 12 -1.32 6.61 -3.46
N VAL A 13 -1.61 5.35 -3.80
CA VAL A 13 -0.94 4.21 -3.17
C VAL A 13 0.52 4.07 -3.62
N VAL A 14 0.82 4.31 -4.90
CA VAL A 14 2.20 4.36 -5.38
C VAL A 14 2.96 5.48 -4.67
N GLY A 15 2.37 6.67 -4.55
CA GLY A 15 2.95 7.78 -3.79
C GLY A 15 3.21 7.41 -2.33
N PHE A 16 2.26 6.72 -1.70
CA PHE A 16 2.40 6.21 -0.35
C PHE A 16 3.56 5.22 -0.22
N ILE A 17 3.67 4.21 -1.10
CA ILE A 17 4.78 3.25 -1.11
C ILE A 17 6.12 3.97 -1.26
N VAL A 18 6.21 4.92 -2.20
CA VAL A 18 7.44 5.70 -2.43
C VAL A 18 7.83 6.49 -1.18
N GLN A 19 6.88 7.18 -0.55
CA GLN A 19 7.12 7.97 0.65
C GLN A 19 7.50 7.09 1.84
N SER A 20 6.76 6.00 2.06
CA SER A 20 7.01 5.05 3.14
C SER A 20 8.37 4.37 3.02
N THR A 21 8.76 3.95 1.82
CA THR A 21 10.08 3.34 1.60
C THR A 21 11.22 4.32 1.79
N HIS A 22 11.01 5.59 1.41
CA HIS A 22 11.97 6.65 1.69
C HIS A 22 12.11 6.92 3.21
N GLU A 23 11.01 7.06 3.94
CA GLU A 23 11.03 7.27 5.40
C GLU A 23 11.66 6.10 6.16
N LEU A 24 11.47 4.87 5.68
CA LEU A 24 12.08 3.67 6.25
C LEU A 24 13.54 3.46 5.82
N GLN A 25 14.09 4.32 4.94
CA GLN A 25 15.44 4.23 4.40
C GLN A 25 15.78 2.83 3.84
N VAL A 26 14.80 2.17 3.23
CA VAL A 26 15.02 0.83 2.68
C VAL A 26 15.79 0.90 1.35
N PRO A 27 16.57 -0.15 1.02
CA PRO A 27 17.26 -0.21 -0.27
C PRO A 27 16.30 -0.08 -1.47
N PRO A 28 16.74 0.48 -2.60
CA PRO A 28 15.91 0.63 -3.80
C PRO A 28 15.25 -0.68 -4.26
N ILE A 29 15.94 -1.81 -4.11
CA ILE A 29 15.40 -3.14 -4.43
C ILE A 29 14.11 -3.46 -3.66
N VAL A 30 14.00 -3.04 -2.40
CA VAL A 30 12.78 -3.23 -1.58
C VAL A 30 11.63 -2.39 -2.15
N LYS A 31 11.91 -1.15 -2.55
CA LYS A 31 10.91 -0.24 -3.14
C LYS A 31 10.35 -0.81 -4.46
N TYR A 32 11.23 -1.25 -5.35
CA TYR A 32 10.80 -1.80 -6.64
C TYR A 32 10.07 -3.14 -6.47
N SER A 33 10.56 -4.03 -5.61
CA SER A 33 9.86 -5.29 -5.30
C SER A 33 8.49 -5.05 -4.65
N ALA A 34 8.37 -4.04 -3.77
CA ALA A 34 7.10 -3.70 -3.13
C ALA A 34 6.08 -3.13 -4.12
N LEU A 35 6.52 -2.28 -5.05
CA LEU A 35 5.68 -1.79 -6.14
C LEU A 35 5.22 -2.92 -7.07
N CYS A 36 6.12 -3.85 -7.39
CA CYS A 36 5.82 -5.01 -8.22
C CYS A 36 4.77 -5.90 -7.53
N LEU A 37 5.00 -6.27 -6.27
CA LEU A 37 4.04 -7.04 -5.46
C LEU A 37 2.68 -6.34 -5.36
N PHE A 38 2.67 -5.02 -5.13
CA PHE A 38 1.42 -4.27 -5.04
C PHE A 38 0.64 -4.28 -6.36
N THR A 39 1.31 -4.00 -7.48
CA THR A 39 0.65 -3.89 -8.78
C THR A 39 0.22 -5.24 -9.36
N ASP A 40 1.09 -6.25 -9.30
CA ASP A 40 0.85 -7.54 -9.94
C ASP A 40 -0.10 -8.43 -9.15
N ARG A 41 -0.05 -8.39 -7.81
CA ARG A 41 -0.90 -9.24 -6.96
C ARG A 41 -2.11 -8.49 -6.43
N PHE A 42 -1.90 -7.41 -5.69
CA PHE A 42 -3.00 -6.75 -4.97
C PHE A 42 -3.91 -5.97 -5.91
N TYR A 43 -3.33 -5.09 -6.73
CA TYR A 43 -4.11 -4.26 -7.64
C TYR A 43 -4.76 -5.08 -8.76
N SER A 44 -4.09 -6.09 -9.32
CA SER A 44 -4.70 -6.99 -10.32
C SER A 44 -5.86 -7.82 -9.74
N SER A 45 -5.81 -8.18 -8.47
CA SER A 45 -6.90 -8.90 -7.79
C SER A 45 -8.08 -7.97 -7.49
N ILE A 46 -7.81 -6.71 -7.15
CA ILE A 46 -8.83 -5.68 -6.91
C ILE A 46 -9.49 -5.23 -8.22
N SER A 47 -8.71 -5.11 -9.30
CA SER A 47 -9.18 -4.64 -10.61
C SER A 47 -9.93 -5.70 -11.40
N ARG A 48 -9.67 -7.00 -11.16
CA ARG A 48 -10.47 -8.11 -11.71
C ARG A 48 -11.80 -8.27 -10.96
N LYS A 49 -12.52 -7.16 -10.73
CA LYS A 49 -13.96 -7.17 -10.44
C LYS A 49 -14.69 -7.65 -11.71
N GLY A 50 -14.65 -8.96 -11.94
CA GLY A 50 -15.35 -9.65 -13.01
C GLY A 50 -15.66 -11.06 -12.56
N LEU A 51 -16.95 -11.32 -12.32
CA LEU A 51 -17.58 -12.57 -11.87
C LEU A 51 -17.31 -12.99 -10.40
N ASP A 52 -18.33 -12.78 -9.58
CA ASP A 52 -18.75 -13.67 -8.47
C ASP A 52 -18.03 -13.61 -7.12
N LYS A 53 -16.98 -12.80 -6.93
CA LYS A 53 -16.34 -12.66 -5.60
C LYS A 53 -16.34 -11.23 -5.11
N VAL A 54 -17.40 -10.87 -4.38
CA VAL A 54 -17.41 -9.67 -3.53
C VAL A 54 -16.34 -9.88 -2.46
N HIS A 55 -15.20 -9.22 -2.63
CA HIS A 55 -14.18 -9.16 -1.58
C HIS A 55 -14.71 -8.27 -0.47
N TRP A 56 -15.39 -8.85 0.52
CA TRP A 56 -15.98 -8.15 1.67
C TRP A 56 -15.00 -7.22 2.41
N LEU A 57 -13.71 -7.54 2.41
CA LEU A 57 -12.67 -6.69 3.01
C LEU A 57 -12.36 -5.43 2.19
N LEU A 58 -12.67 -5.45 0.90
CA LEU A 58 -12.34 -4.42 -0.08
C LEU A 58 -13.60 -3.72 -0.62
N ASP A 59 -14.78 -3.99 -0.08
CA ASP A 59 -16.02 -3.38 -0.55
C ASP A 59 -16.68 -2.59 0.58
N PRO A 60 -16.65 -1.24 0.55
CA PRO A 60 -16.02 -0.39 -0.45
C PRO A 60 -14.48 -0.36 -0.33
N ILE A 61 -13.79 -0.13 -1.46
CA ILE A 61 -12.32 -0.02 -1.46
C ILE A 61 -11.95 1.30 -0.75
N SER A 62 -11.58 1.20 0.53
CA SER A 62 -11.13 2.34 1.32
C SER A 62 -9.64 2.61 1.11
N GLU A 63 -9.24 3.87 1.35
CA GLU A 63 -7.84 4.28 1.28
C GLU A 63 -6.97 3.54 2.33
N SER A 64 -7.51 3.30 3.52
CA SER A 64 -6.86 2.59 4.62
C SER A 64 -6.51 1.14 4.25
N ASN A 65 -7.42 0.44 3.57
CA ASN A 65 -7.18 -0.95 3.16
C ASN A 65 -6.02 -1.02 2.15
N LEU A 66 -5.94 -0.06 1.24
CA LEU A 66 -4.85 -0.01 0.26
C LEU A 66 -3.51 0.35 0.90
N GLN A 67 -3.51 1.24 1.90
CA GLN A 67 -2.31 1.55 2.69
C GLN A 67 -1.81 0.31 3.44
N LEU A 68 -2.72 -0.51 3.99
CA LEU A 68 -2.36 -1.78 4.62
C LEU A 68 -1.70 -2.74 3.61
N PHE A 69 -2.27 -2.90 2.40
CA PHE A 69 -1.66 -3.74 1.36
C PHE A 69 -0.32 -3.19 0.87
N ALA A 70 -0.15 -1.86 0.83
CA ALA A 70 1.12 -1.22 0.53
C ALA A 70 2.17 -1.50 1.62
N LEU A 71 1.82 -1.34 2.90
CA LEU A 71 2.72 -1.65 4.03
C LEU A 71 3.09 -3.13 4.06
N ALA A 72 2.14 -4.04 3.80
CA ALA A 72 2.40 -5.46 3.68
C ALA A 72 3.38 -5.76 2.54
N SER A 73 3.21 -5.11 1.39
CA SER A 73 4.12 -5.26 0.23
C SER A 73 5.54 -4.80 0.56
N ILE A 74 5.69 -3.69 1.30
CA ILE A 74 6.98 -3.18 1.78
C ILE A 74 7.61 -4.16 2.77
N TRP A 75 6.83 -4.67 3.72
CA TRP A 75 7.31 -5.60 4.74
C TRP A 75 7.80 -6.92 4.13
N ILE A 76 7.00 -7.53 3.23
CA ILE A 76 7.39 -8.74 2.51
C ILE A 76 8.67 -8.50 1.71
N SER A 77 8.74 -7.39 0.97
CA SER A 77 9.92 -7.05 0.17
C SER A 77 11.18 -6.85 1.01
N SER A 78 11.03 -6.24 2.19
CA SER A 78 12.14 -6.05 3.13
C SER A 78 12.58 -7.37 3.76
N LYS A 79 11.65 -8.30 4.04
CA LYS A 79 12.00 -9.64 4.52
C LYS A 79 12.80 -10.44 3.48
N ILE A 80 12.57 -10.20 2.19
CA ILE A 80 13.27 -10.90 1.09
C ILE A 80 14.64 -10.26 0.82
N HIS A 81 14.72 -8.92 0.81
CA HIS A 81 15.89 -8.21 0.28
C HIS A 81 16.68 -7.39 1.32
N SER A 82 16.29 -7.38 2.60
CA SER A 82 17.00 -6.65 3.65
C SER A 82 17.46 -7.58 4.77
N SER A 83 18.71 -7.39 5.18
CA SER A 83 19.27 -7.97 6.39
C SER A 83 19.92 -6.85 7.20
N PRO A 84 19.50 -6.59 8.47
CA PRO A 84 18.39 -7.24 9.17
C PRO A 84 17.02 -6.80 8.61
N PRO A 85 15.99 -7.66 8.71
CA PRO A 85 14.66 -7.34 8.20
C PRO A 85 14.02 -6.17 8.97
N LEU A 86 13.19 -5.38 8.28
CA LEU A 86 12.43 -4.29 8.90
C LEU A 86 11.65 -4.77 10.13
N SER A 87 11.80 -4.04 11.23
CA SER A 87 11.04 -4.30 12.46
C SER A 87 9.56 -3.98 12.24
N PHE A 88 8.70 -4.88 12.72
CA PHE A 88 7.25 -4.67 12.70
C PHE A 88 6.84 -3.41 13.48
N LYS A 89 7.62 -2.99 14.49
CA LYS A 89 7.38 -1.76 15.26
C LYS A 89 7.48 -0.51 14.39
N THR A 90 8.49 -0.45 13.52
CA THR A 90 8.71 0.67 12.61
C THR A 90 7.62 0.74 11.54
N LEU A 91 7.20 -0.42 11.04
CA LEU A 91 6.10 -0.53 10.09
C LEU A 91 4.76 -0.09 10.72
N LYS A 92 4.48 -0.53 11.95
CA LYS A 92 3.29 -0.13 12.70
C LYS A 92 3.24 1.37 12.93
N SER A 93 4.33 1.97 13.40
CA SER A 93 4.43 3.42 13.59
C SER A 93 4.16 4.21 12.30
N LEU A 94 4.57 3.68 11.15
CA LEU A 94 4.30 4.29 9.86
C LEU A 94 2.82 4.20 9.46
N GLY A 95 2.18 3.07 9.76
CA GLY A 95 0.74 2.88 9.64
C GLY A 95 -0.04 3.88 10.48
N ASP A 96 0.31 4.01 11.76
CA ASP A 96 -0.35 4.93 12.70
C ASP A 96 -0.25 6.39 12.20
N LYS A 97 0.95 6.83 11.78
CA LYS A 97 1.18 8.17 11.18
C LYS A 97 0.37 8.40 9.90
N SER A 98 0.19 7.36 9.09
CA SER A 98 -0.59 7.46 7.86
C SER A 98 -2.10 7.53 8.11
N GLY A 99 -2.58 6.86 9.17
CA GLY A 99 -3.95 6.98 9.68
C GLY A 99 -4.24 8.38 10.24
N ASP A 100 -3.30 8.96 11.00
CA ASP A 100 -3.43 10.33 11.52
C ASP A 100 -3.47 11.38 10.40
N LYS A 101 -2.67 11.20 9.33
CA LYS A 101 -2.73 12.07 8.15
C LYS A 101 -4.07 11.98 7.39
N LEU A 102 -4.76 10.84 7.44
CA LEU A 102 -6.11 10.70 6.86
C LEU A 102 -7.16 11.43 7.71
N LEU A 103 -7.01 11.45 9.04
CA LEU A 103 -7.87 12.24 9.92
C LEU A 103 -7.73 13.73 9.60
N CYS A 104 -6.50 14.26 9.53
CA CYS A 104 -6.28 15.67 9.20
C CYS A 104 -6.70 16.05 7.77
N ARG A 105 -6.67 15.12 6.81
CA ARG A 105 -7.07 15.39 5.42
C ARG A 105 -8.58 15.32 5.18
N SER A 106 -9.35 14.85 6.17
CA SER A 106 -10.81 14.84 6.13
C SER A 106 -11.44 16.08 6.80
N TYR A 107 -10.63 16.96 7.41
CA TYR A 107 -11.06 18.18 8.12
C TYR A 107 -10.47 19.49 7.52
N CYS A 108 -9.98 19.48 6.27
CA CYS A 108 -9.57 20.67 5.51
C CYS A 108 -10.17 20.64 4.11
#